data_AF-A0A2V9P641-F1
#
_entry.id   AF-A0A2V9P641-F1
#
_cell.length_a   1.000
_cell.length_b   1.000
_cell.length_c   1.000
_cell.angle_alpha   90.00
_cell.angle_beta   90.00
_cell.angle_gamma   90.00
#
_symmetry.space_group_name_H-M   'P 1'
#
loop_
_entity.id
_entity.type
_entity.pdbx_description
1 polymer ?
#
loop_
_entity_poly.entity_id
_entity_poly.type
_entity_poly.pdbx_seq_one_letter_code
_entity_poly.pdbx_strand_id
1 'polypeptide(L)'
;GPQGAATAGHGHADALSVCVNREGHALLIDPGTCEYVDPERDLFRGTSAHNTLLVDGAGQSESRGPFAWAKLPNVKAEGWIAGETFDLFVGSHDGYSRLEAPVVHRRWVFSLKSRFWLVRDMALGAGEHQLDLFWHLGPELSQRSGDSNIFLDAGGCTGLRVLAANAHGWSQDIRQGWWSPVYGRKQSLDVLHYCTVAELPTEFVTLLAPIAEPSPKPGELVKIESSSAKDFFRGYRYTSSEEEHWMVFGGQGKVWSLGLWTSDAEFLYWGGERDDGCRRVIACNSTFVEIGGENVFSSAKSVLRCEIIKSAQNSEVFCSDQGVVVMKDLLQRVWDELEPTLTTGFGSGKAGL
;
A
#
# COMPACT_ATOMS: atom_id res chain seq x y z
N GLY A 1 -12.09 -10.89 -5.67
CA GLY A 1 -12.05 -12.32 -6.07
C GLY A 1 -12.80 -12.49 -7.39
N PRO A 2 -12.94 -13.71 -7.93
CA PRO A 2 -13.77 -13.94 -9.11
C PRO A 2 -15.23 -13.55 -8.83
N GLN A 3 -15.87 -12.86 -9.77
CA GLN A 3 -17.22 -12.36 -9.59
C GLN A 3 -18.26 -13.46 -9.80
N GLY A 4 -18.53 -14.27 -8.77
CA GLY A 4 -19.67 -15.19 -8.72
C GLY A 4 -19.85 -16.13 -9.93
N ALA A 5 -21.07 -16.67 -10.11
CA ALA A 5 -21.41 -17.59 -11.19
C ALA A 5 -22.19 -16.92 -12.34
N ALA A 6 -22.28 -17.61 -13.48
CA ALA A 6 -23.03 -17.19 -14.67
C ALA A 6 -22.60 -15.80 -15.21
N THR A 7 -23.52 -14.83 -15.27
CA THR A 7 -23.24 -13.47 -15.77
C THR A 7 -22.66 -12.54 -14.70
N ALA A 8 -22.39 -13.07 -13.50
CA ALA A 8 -21.83 -12.30 -12.40
C ALA A 8 -22.70 -11.07 -12.00
N GLY A 9 -24.03 -11.19 -12.10
CA GLY A 9 -24.95 -10.05 -12.04
C GLY A 9 -24.94 -9.26 -10.74
N HIS A 10 -24.56 -9.88 -9.62
CA HIS A 10 -24.39 -9.20 -8.33
C HIS A 10 -22.99 -8.65 -8.10
N GLY A 11 -22.00 -9.07 -8.90
CA GLY A 11 -20.62 -8.62 -8.73
C GLY A 11 -20.43 -7.16 -9.14
N HIS A 12 -19.48 -6.51 -8.47
CA HIS A 12 -19.03 -5.16 -8.76
C HIS A 12 -17.67 -5.20 -9.44
N ALA A 13 -17.34 -4.25 -10.30
CA ALA A 13 -16.03 -4.11 -10.94
C ALA A 13 -14.98 -3.56 -9.94
N ASP A 14 -14.73 -4.33 -8.87
CA ASP A 14 -14.09 -3.93 -7.61
C ASP A 14 -12.80 -4.71 -7.28
N ALA A 15 -12.25 -5.48 -8.23
CA ALA A 15 -11.06 -6.28 -7.96
C ALA A 15 -9.92 -5.39 -7.45
N LEU A 16 -9.21 -5.93 -6.45
CA LEU A 16 -8.15 -5.29 -5.68
C LEU A 16 -8.59 -4.06 -4.86
N SER A 17 -9.89 -3.75 -4.76
CA SER A 17 -10.42 -2.74 -3.82
C SER A 17 -10.04 -3.06 -2.37
N VAL A 18 -9.82 -2.02 -1.57
CA VAL A 18 -9.47 -2.12 -0.15
C VAL A 18 -10.48 -1.32 0.68
N CYS A 19 -11.01 -1.93 1.73
CA CYS A 19 -11.77 -1.25 2.78
C CYS A 19 -10.96 -1.26 4.07
N VAL A 20 -11.00 -0.17 4.83
CA VAL A 20 -10.22 0.00 6.06
C VAL A 20 -11.15 0.40 7.19
N ASN A 21 -11.07 -0.35 8.30
CA ASN A 21 -11.76 -0.05 9.54
C ASN A 21 -10.78 -0.12 10.70
N ARG A 22 -10.96 0.76 11.69
CA ARG A 22 -10.25 0.71 12.97
C ARG A 22 -11.26 0.81 14.10
N GLU A 23 -11.30 -0.21 14.96
CA GLU A 23 -12.12 -0.20 16.19
C GLU A 23 -13.60 0.18 15.93
N GLY A 24 -14.17 -0.31 14.83
CA GLY A 24 -15.56 -0.02 14.43
C GLY A 24 -15.75 1.28 13.65
N HIS A 25 -14.71 2.10 13.46
CA HIS A 25 -14.76 3.31 12.64
C HIS A 25 -14.34 2.99 11.21
N ALA A 26 -15.22 3.30 10.27
CA ALA A 26 -14.97 3.13 8.85
C ALA A 26 -14.07 4.25 8.34
N LEU A 27 -12.89 3.91 7.84
CA LEU A 27 -11.90 4.87 7.32
C LEU A 27 -11.91 4.92 5.80
N LEU A 28 -11.98 3.76 5.14
CA LEU A 28 -12.21 3.62 3.70
C LEU A 28 -13.33 2.61 3.47
N ILE A 29 -14.31 2.96 2.64
CA ILE A 29 -15.53 2.16 2.47
C ILE A 29 -15.74 1.68 1.04
N ASP A 30 -16.58 0.65 0.92
CA ASP A 30 -17.25 0.27 -0.32
C ASP A 30 -18.52 1.13 -0.49
N PRO A 31 -18.89 1.52 -1.73
CA PRO A 31 -20.07 2.35 -1.98
C PRO A 31 -21.39 1.61 -1.69
N GLY A 32 -21.37 0.29 -1.52
CA GLY A 32 -22.58 -0.53 -1.40
C GLY A 32 -23.34 -0.61 -2.72
N THR A 33 -24.54 -1.21 -2.69
CA THR A 33 -25.29 -1.52 -3.93
C THR A 33 -26.30 -0.42 -4.32
N CYS A 34 -26.70 0.45 -3.40
CA CYS A 34 -27.83 1.37 -3.56
C CYS A 34 -29.16 0.66 -3.84
N GLU A 35 -29.45 0.39 -5.10
CA GLU A 35 -30.68 -0.30 -5.51
C GLU A 35 -30.47 -1.15 -6.76
N TYR A 36 -31.44 -2.01 -7.05
CA TYR A 36 -31.35 -3.00 -8.11
C TYR A 36 -32.09 -2.65 -9.40
N VAL A 37 -32.96 -1.63 -9.36
CA VAL A 37 -33.92 -1.35 -10.44
C VAL A 37 -33.52 -0.11 -11.24
N ASP A 38 -32.75 0.79 -10.63
CA ASP A 38 -32.34 2.06 -11.24
C ASP A 38 -31.09 1.87 -12.14
N PRO A 39 -31.04 2.49 -13.33
CA PRO A 39 -29.83 2.58 -14.15
C PRO A 39 -28.58 3.07 -13.42
N GLU A 40 -28.72 3.88 -12.36
CA GLU A 40 -27.64 4.33 -11.49
C GLU A 40 -26.89 3.17 -10.79
N ARG A 41 -27.44 1.95 -10.77
CA ARG A 41 -26.71 0.76 -10.29
C ARG A 41 -25.34 0.61 -10.96
N ASP A 42 -25.22 0.96 -12.24
CA ASP A 42 -23.95 0.89 -12.97
C ASP A 42 -22.88 1.82 -12.41
N LEU A 43 -23.28 2.92 -11.75
CA LEU A 43 -22.35 3.80 -11.04
C LEU A 43 -21.78 3.10 -9.79
N PHE A 44 -22.65 2.53 -8.95
CA PHE A 44 -22.26 1.88 -7.69
C PHE A 44 -21.40 0.63 -7.90
N ARG A 45 -21.63 -0.11 -8.99
CA ARG A 45 -20.86 -1.32 -9.33
C ARG A 45 -19.69 -1.07 -10.28
N GLY A 46 -19.49 0.17 -10.72
CA GLY A 46 -18.41 0.57 -11.62
C GLY A 46 -17.08 0.75 -10.88
N THR A 47 -15.96 0.62 -11.58
CA THR A 47 -14.62 0.66 -10.97
C THR A 47 -14.31 1.96 -10.25
N SER A 48 -14.75 3.09 -10.80
CA SER A 48 -14.54 4.42 -10.20
C SER A 48 -15.24 4.61 -8.85
N ALA A 49 -16.18 3.73 -8.48
CA ALA A 49 -16.85 3.76 -7.18
C ALA A 49 -16.11 2.94 -6.11
N HIS A 50 -14.97 2.32 -6.43
CA HIS A 50 -14.24 1.44 -5.50
C HIS A 50 -12.80 1.94 -5.29
N ASN A 51 -12.17 1.47 -4.22
CA ASN A 51 -10.83 1.91 -3.80
C ASN A 51 -9.73 1.25 -4.61
N THR A 52 -9.68 1.49 -5.91
CA THR A 52 -8.82 0.78 -6.88
C THR A 52 -8.45 1.68 -8.08
N LEU A 53 -7.63 1.15 -8.98
CA LEU A 53 -7.12 1.85 -10.16
C LEU A 53 -8.08 1.73 -11.36
N LEU A 54 -8.35 2.85 -12.03
CA LEU A 54 -9.04 2.99 -13.32
C LEU A 54 -8.02 3.39 -14.40
N VAL A 55 -8.17 2.87 -15.62
CA VAL A 55 -7.25 3.11 -16.73
C VAL A 55 -8.03 3.61 -17.94
N ASP A 56 -7.59 4.74 -18.52
CA ASP A 56 -8.19 5.41 -19.69
C ASP A 56 -9.70 5.64 -19.58
N GLY A 57 -10.18 5.91 -18.36
CA GLY A 57 -11.61 6.05 -18.07
C GLY A 57 -12.44 4.76 -18.19
N ALA A 58 -11.81 3.63 -18.54
CA ALA A 58 -12.47 2.35 -18.70
C ALA A 58 -12.49 1.58 -17.37
N GLY A 59 -13.61 0.94 -17.04
CA GLY A 59 -13.70 0.04 -15.87
C GLY A 59 -12.96 -1.27 -16.07
N GLN A 60 -12.65 -2.00 -15.00
CA GLN A 60 -11.96 -3.30 -15.11
C GLN A 60 -12.85 -4.44 -15.65
N SER A 61 -14.16 -4.22 -15.70
CA SER A 61 -15.18 -5.11 -16.28
C SER A 61 -16.07 -4.32 -17.24
N GLU A 62 -16.60 -4.97 -18.30
CA GLU A 62 -17.52 -4.34 -19.25
C GLU A 62 -18.97 -4.70 -18.91
N SER A 63 -19.81 -3.70 -18.62
CA SER A 63 -21.23 -3.91 -18.30
C SER A 63 -22.01 -4.48 -19.50
N ARG A 64 -22.95 -5.39 -19.22
CA ARG A 64 -24.00 -5.82 -20.16
C ARG A 64 -25.38 -5.63 -19.52
N GLY A 65 -25.70 -4.38 -19.21
CA GLY A 65 -26.88 -4.03 -18.44
C GLY A 65 -26.73 -4.40 -16.95
N PRO A 66 -27.70 -4.01 -16.11
CA PRO A 66 -27.50 -3.91 -14.66
C PRO A 66 -27.22 -5.24 -13.96
N PHE A 67 -27.44 -6.41 -14.58
CA PHE A 67 -27.22 -7.72 -13.95
C PHE A 67 -26.34 -8.66 -14.77
N ALA A 68 -25.50 -8.12 -15.63
CA ALA A 68 -24.52 -8.91 -16.33
C ALA A 68 -23.25 -8.13 -16.64
N TRP A 69 -22.14 -8.86 -16.69
CA TRP A 69 -20.90 -8.40 -17.26
C TRP A 69 -20.69 -9.10 -18.62
N ALA A 70 -20.31 -8.34 -19.64
CA ALA A 70 -19.90 -8.85 -20.94
C ALA A 70 -18.49 -9.44 -20.89
N LYS A 71 -17.60 -8.79 -20.12
CA LYS A 71 -16.23 -9.24 -19.88
C LYS A 71 -15.86 -9.04 -18.42
N LEU A 72 -15.22 -10.04 -17.85
CA LEU A 72 -14.68 -10.03 -16.50
C LEU A 72 -13.16 -10.16 -16.57
N PRO A 73 -12.42 -9.53 -15.65
CA PRO A 73 -11.00 -9.75 -15.52
C PRO A 73 -10.69 -11.16 -15.01
N ASN A 74 -9.55 -11.72 -15.43
CA ASN A 74 -8.89 -12.78 -14.70
C ASN A 74 -8.17 -12.15 -13.51
N VAL A 75 -8.64 -12.45 -12.30
CA VAL A 75 -8.07 -11.93 -11.04
C VAL A 75 -7.24 -13.02 -10.36
N LYS A 76 -6.05 -12.68 -9.90
CA LYS A 76 -5.13 -13.58 -9.20
C LYS A 76 -4.77 -13.01 -7.84
N ALA A 77 -4.97 -13.80 -6.78
CA ALA A 77 -4.28 -13.59 -5.52
C ALA A 77 -2.91 -14.26 -5.65
N GLU A 78 -1.87 -13.46 -5.88
CA GLU A 78 -0.51 -13.95 -6.14
C GLU A 78 0.16 -14.43 -4.85
N GLY A 79 -0.13 -13.78 -3.72
CA GLY A 79 0.40 -14.17 -2.42
C GLY A 79 -0.41 -13.59 -1.26
N TRP A 80 -0.46 -14.35 -0.18
CA TRP A 80 -0.95 -13.92 1.13
C TRP A 80 -0.02 -14.47 2.21
N ILE A 81 0.69 -13.58 2.90
CA ILE A 81 1.63 -13.93 3.96
C ILE A 81 1.14 -13.30 5.24
N ALA A 82 0.72 -14.13 6.20
CA ALA A 82 0.29 -13.69 7.52
C ALA A 82 1.44 -13.86 8.53
N GLY A 83 1.80 -12.76 9.18
CA GLY A 83 2.84 -12.65 10.20
C GLY A 83 2.29 -12.49 11.62
N GLU A 84 3.17 -12.31 12.61
CA GLU A 84 2.74 -12.00 13.98
C GLU A 84 2.32 -10.54 14.08
N THR A 85 3.12 -9.61 13.55
CA THR A 85 2.79 -8.17 13.57
C THR A 85 2.41 -7.59 12.21
N PHE A 86 2.40 -8.40 11.16
CA PHE A 86 2.10 -7.93 9.81
C PHE A 86 1.23 -8.89 9.01
N ASP A 87 0.67 -8.38 7.91
CA ASP A 87 0.13 -9.16 6.80
C ASP A 87 0.62 -8.56 5.48
N LEU A 88 0.87 -9.40 4.47
CA LEU A 88 1.29 -8.98 3.14
C LEU A 88 0.44 -9.68 2.08
N PHE A 89 -0.31 -8.90 1.32
CA PHE A 89 -1.10 -9.37 0.19
C PHE A 89 -0.51 -8.84 -1.13
N VAL A 90 -0.52 -9.70 -2.15
CA VAL A 90 -0.23 -9.32 -3.53
C VAL A 90 -1.28 -9.91 -4.45
N GLY A 91 -1.84 -9.10 -5.34
CA GLY A 91 -2.80 -9.55 -6.34
C GLY A 91 -2.69 -8.78 -7.64
N SER A 92 -3.21 -9.36 -8.71
CA SER A 92 -3.26 -8.74 -10.02
C SER A 92 -4.55 -9.06 -10.76
N HIS A 93 -4.88 -8.24 -11.76
CA HIS A 93 -5.92 -8.53 -12.73
C HIS A 93 -5.59 -7.99 -14.12
N ASP A 94 -6.11 -8.66 -15.15
CA ASP A 94 -5.87 -8.34 -16.57
C ASP A 94 -7.04 -7.61 -17.24
N GLY A 95 -7.97 -7.04 -16.45
CA GLY A 95 -9.18 -6.39 -16.95
C GLY A 95 -8.92 -5.40 -18.09
N TYR A 96 -7.84 -4.63 -18.01
CA TYR A 96 -7.45 -3.62 -18.99
C TYR A 96 -6.65 -4.17 -20.18
N SER A 97 -6.42 -5.48 -20.28
CA SER A 97 -5.72 -6.09 -21.41
C SER A 97 -6.50 -6.06 -22.73
N ARG A 98 -7.73 -5.56 -22.68
CA ARG A 98 -8.62 -5.32 -23.83
C ARG A 98 -8.48 -3.93 -24.46
N LEU A 99 -7.77 -3.01 -23.78
CA LEU A 99 -7.45 -1.69 -24.33
C LEU A 99 -6.48 -1.84 -25.51
N GLU A 100 -6.36 -0.80 -26.34
CA GLU A 100 -5.45 -0.82 -27.50
C GLU A 100 -4.00 -1.09 -27.09
N ALA A 101 -3.55 -0.44 -26.01
CA ALA A 101 -2.34 -0.78 -25.28
C ALA A 101 -2.73 -1.56 -24.00
N PRO A 102 -2.45 -2.87 -23.91
CA PRO A 102 -2.88 -3.70 -22.78
C PRO A 102 -2.22 -3.31 -21.45
N VAL A 103 -3.04 -3.20 -20.41
CA VAL A 103 -2.58 -2.95 -19.03
C VAL A 103 -2.98 -4.09 -18.08
N VAL A 104 -2.07 -4.44 -17.18
CA VAL A 104 -2.30 -5.31 -16.02
C VAL A 104 -2.16 -4.46 -14.76
N HIS A 105 -3.17 -4.45 -13.91
CA HIS A 105 -3.10 -3.81 -12.61
C HIS A 105 -2.63 -4.84 -11.57
N ARG A 106 -1.57 -4.51 -10.83
CA ARG A 106 -1.03 -5.32 -9.74
C ARG A 106 -0.93 -4.48 -8.49
N ARG A 107 -1.46 -4.98 -7.37
CA ARG A 107 -1.49 -4.29 -6.07
C ARG A 107 -0.78 -5.10 -5.00
N TRP A 108 0.05 -4.42 -4.23
CA TRP A 108 0.59 -4.89 -2.96
C TRP A 108 -0.13 -4.17 -1.82
N VAL A 109 -0.45 -4.90 -0.75
CA VAL A 109 -0.95 -4.34 0.51
C VAL A 109 -0.12 -4.92 1.65
N PHE A 110 0.71 -4.09 2.26
CA PHE A 110 1.43 -4.42 3.49
C PHE A 110 0.68 -3.78 4.67
N SER A 111 0.19 -4.60 5.59
CA SER A 111 -0.37 -4.13 6.86
C SER A 111 0.65 -4.35 7.96
N LEU A 112 1.09 -3.27 8.62
CA LEU A 112 1.75 -3.38 9.92
C LEU A 112 0.67 -3.32 11.01
N LYS A 113 -0.23 -4.31 10.99
CA LYS A 113 -1.45 -4.48 11.80
C LYS A 113 -1.96 -3.19 12.46
N SER A 114 -1.68 -2.98 13.74
CA SER A 114 -2.24 -1.87 14.53
C SER A 114 -1.66 -0.48 14.20
N ARG A 115 -0.88 -0.34 13.12
CA ARG A 115 -0.13 0.89 12.77
C ARG A 115 -0.63 1.53 11.49
N PHE A 116 -0.39 0.88 10.36
CA PHE A 116 -0.71 1.44 9.05
C PHE A 116 -0.84 0.34 7.99
N TRP A 117 -1.36 0.75 6.83
CA TRP A 117 -1.29 -0.01 5.59
C TRP A 117 -0.48 0.76 4.56
N LEU A 118 0.44 0.08 3.88
CA LEU A 118 1.10 0.59 2.67
C LEU A 118 0.49 -0.13 1.48
N VAL A 119 -0.11 0.63 0.57
CA VAL A 119 -0.66 0.13 -0.69
C VAL A 119 0.26 0.59 -1.82
N ARG A 120 0.72 -0.36 -2.64
CA ARG A 120 1.52 -0.08 -3.83
C ARG A 120 0.77 -0.61 -5.05
N ASP A 121 0.26 0.32 -5.84
CA ASP A 121 -0.43 0.09 -7.10
C ASP A 121 0.57 0.15 -8.25
N MET A 122 0.49 -0.82 -9.15
CA MET A 122 1.33 -0.91 -10.34
C MET A 122 0.45 -1.06 -11.57
N ALA A 123 0.62 -0.15 -12.53
CA ALA A 123 0.12 -0.33 -13.89
C ALA A 123 1.25 -0.91 -14.74
N LEU A 124 1.11 -2.17 -15.12
CA LEU A 124 2.08 -2.92 -15.93
C LEU A 124 1.61 -2.95 -17.37
N GLY A 125 2.50 -2.64 -18.31
CA GLY A 125 2.17 -2.53 -19.73
C GLY A 125 3.21 -1.69 -20.44
N ALA A 126 2.84 -1.10 -21.56
CA ALA A 126 3.65 -0.15 -22.31
C ALA A 126 2.73 0.92 -22.91
N GLY A 127 3.30 2.08 -23.24
CA GLY A 127 2.58 3.21 -23.78
C GLY A 127 2.08 4.17 -22.71
N GLU A 128 1.62 5.32 -23.17
CA GLU A 128 1.05 6.38 -22.35
C GLU A 128 -0.42 6.09 -22.03
N HIS A 129 -0.76 6.15 -20.75
CA HIS A 129 -2.12 5.91 -20.26
C HIS A 129 -2.54 6.98 -19.25
N GLN A 130 -3.84 7.28 -19.23
CA GLN A 130 -4.44 8.00 -18.12
C GLN A 130 -4.77 7.02 -16.98
N LEU A 131 -4.34 7.35 -15.77
CA LEU A 131 -4.52 6.54 -14.57
C LEU A 131 -5.25 7.37 -13.51
N ASP A 132 -6.33 6.81 -12.97
CA ASP A 132 -7.12 7.42 -11.90
C ASP A 132 -7.22 6.44 -10.72
N LEU A 133 -6.87 6.88 -9.52
CA LEU A 133 -6.91 6.08 -8.28
C LEU A 133 -7.87 6.76 -7.28
N PHE A 134 -8.76 5.95 -6.69
CA PHE A 134 -9.81 6.45 -5.80
C PHE A 134 -9.65 5.92 -4.37
N TRP A 135 -9.95 6.77 -3.40
CA TRP A 135 -10.07 6.46 -1.97
C TRP A 135 -11.36 7.07 -1.42
N HIS A 136 -12.38 6.24 -1.26
CA HIS A 136 -13.71 6.55 -0.75
C HIS A 136 -13.64 6.61 0.78
N LEU A 137 -13.63 7.82 1.33
CA LEU A 137 -13.44 8.06 2.75
C LEU A 137 -14.65 7.60 3.57
N GLY A 138 -14.46 7.31 4.85
CA GLY A 138 -15.57 7.09 5.77
C GLY A 138 -16.55 8.27 5.79
N PRO A 139 -17.86 8.04 5.93
CA PRO A 139 -18.89 9.10 5.86
C PRO A 139 -18.83 10.10 7.02
N GLU A 140 -18.11 9.75 8.09
CA GLU A 140 -17.87 10.62 9.23
C GLU A 140 -16.60 11.46 9.08
N LEU A 141 -15.76 11.16 8.08
CA LEU A 141 -14.49 11.81 7.87
C LEU A 141 -14.64 13.04 6.98
N SER A 142 -13.91 14.09 7.33
CA SER A 142 -13.83 15.33 6.55
C SER A 142 -12.38 15.81 6.49
N GLN A 143 -11.99 16.43 5.37
CA GLN A 143 -10.62 16.93 5.20
C GLN A 143 -10.32 18.02 6.23
N ARG A 144 -9.18 17.90 6.92
CA ARG A 144 -8.71 18.89 7.89
C ARG A 144 -8.30 20.17 7.15
N SER A 145 -8.83 21.30 7.59
CA SER A 145 -8.47 22.60 7.03
C SER A 145 -6.95 22.82 7.04
N GLY A 146 -6.38 23.13 5.88
CA GLY A 146 -4.95 23.41 5.71
C GLY A 146 -4.05 22.17 5.57
N ASP A 147 -4.60 20.96 5.57
CA ASP A 147 -3.86 19.72 5.35
C ASP A 147 -4.62 18.81 4.37
N SER A 148 -4.07 18.60 3.18
CA SER A 148 -4.73 17.83 2.12
C SER A 148 -4.79 16.33 2.39
N ASN A 149 -4.04 15.85 3.39
CA ASN A 149 -3.74 14.44 3.60
C ASN A 149 -4.33 13.89 4.90
N ILE A 150 -5.00 14.73 5.70
CA ILE A 150 -5.61 14.36 6.97
C ILE A 150 -7.12 14.48 6.88
N PHE A 151 -7.81 13.40 7.25
CA PHE A 151 -9.26 13.31 7.29
C PHE A 151 -9.69 12.90 8.69
N LEU A 152 -10.53 13.70 9.35
CA LEU A 152 -10.90 13.54 10.75
C LEU A 152 -12.42 13.42 10.89
N ASP A 153 -12.82 12.73 11.96
CA ASP A 153 -14.19 12.77 12.45
C ASP A 153 -14.60 14.18 12.91
N ALA A 154 -15.88 14.37 13.20
CA ALA A 154 -16.40 15.63 13.74
C ALA A 154 -15.78 16.02 15.09
N GLY A 155 -15.23 15.06 15.85
CA GLY A 155 -14.54 15.29 17.11
C GLY A 155 -13.10 15.77 16.95
N GLY A 156 -12.50 15.61 15.77
CA GLY A 156 -11.08 15.90 15.50
C GLY A 156 -10.10 14.94 16.17
N CYS A 157 -10.56 13.80 16.70
CA CYS A 157 -9.75 12.90 17.53
C CYS A 157 -9.43 11.59 16.83
N THR A 158 -10.29 11.15 15.92
CA THR A 158 -10.08 9.93 15.15
C THR A 158 -10.12 10.23 13.66
N GLY A 159 -9.46 9.40 12.87
CA GLY A 159 -9.50 9.58 11.42
C GLY A 159 -8.46 8.78 10.66
N LEU A 160 -8.10 9.31 9.50
CA LEU A 160 -7.18 8.68 8.57
C LEU A 160 -6.23 9.73 8.00
N ARG A 161 -4.95 9.42 8.03
CA ARG A 161 -3.95 10.08 7.20
C ARG A 161 -3.71 9.25 5.94
N VAL A 162 -3.73 9.91 4.79
CA VAL A 162 -3.42 9.34 3.48
C VAL A 162 -2.20 10.05 2.90
N LEU A 163 -1.04 9.38 2.88
CA LEU A 163 0.21 9.93 2.32
C LEU A 163 0.55 9.25 1.01
N ALA A 164 0.71 10.01 -0.06
CA ALA A 164 1.37 9.54 -1.27
C ALA A 164 2.90 9.69 -1.14
N ALA A 165 3.67 8.83 -1.79
CA ALA A 165 5.13 8.95 -1.80
C ALA A 165 5.54 10.25 -2.51
N ASN A 166 6.38 11.08 -1.89
CA ASN A 166 6.77 12.39 -2.42
C ASN A 166 7.32 12.34 -3.85
N ALA A 167 7.15 13.46 -4.57
CA ALA A 167 7.50 13.61 -5.98
C ALA A 167 6.85 12.56 -6.90
N HIS A 168 5.66 12.05 -6.54
CA HIS A 168 4.92 11.08 -7.35
C HIS A 168 4.49 11.63 -8.72
N GLY A 169 4.25 12.95 -8.85
CA GLY A 169 3.85 13.56 -10.13
C GLY A 169 2.38 13.33 -10.52
N TRP A 170 1.53 12.98 -9.56
CA TRP A 170 0.08 12.83 -9.78
C TRP A 170 -0.63 14.08 -9.23
N SER A 171 -1.72 14.49 -9.88
CA SER A 171 -2.64 15.46 -9.30
C SER A 171 -3.44 14.82 -8.16
N GLN A 172 -3.95 15.66 -7.26
CA GLN A 172 -4.79 15.26 -6.14
C GLN A 172 -5.98 16.23 -6.04
N ASP A 173 -7.18 15.70 -5.91
CA ASP A 173 -8.41 16.44 -5.64
C ASP A 173 -9.38 15.65 -4.74
N ILE A 174 -10.36 16.34 -4.15
CA ILE A 174 -11.50 15.72 -3.48
C ILE A 174 -12.69 15.81 -4.43
N ARG A 175 -13.28 14.66 -4.75
CA ARG A 175 -14.48 14.54 -5.57
C ARG A 175 -15.66 14.12 -4.72
N GLN A 176 -16.86 14.51 -5.18
CA GLN A 176 -18.09 14.01 -4.57
C GLN A 176 -18.46 12.66 -5.17
N GLY A 177 -18.48 11.63 -4.34
CA GLY A 177 -18.98 10.30 -4.65
C GLY A 177 -20.31 10.00 -3.97
N TRP A 178 -20.76 8.76 -4.11
CA TRP A 178 -21.98 8.26 -3.51
C TRP A 178 -21.72 6.95 -2.79
N TRP A 179 -22.40 6.77 -1.67
CA TRP A 179 -22.46 5.49 -0.99
C TRP A 179 -23.88 5.20 -0.52
N SER A 180 -24.13 3.93 -0.22
CA SER A 180 -25.41 3.43 0.23
C SER A 180 -25.23 2.60 1.49
N PRO A 181 -25.53 3.17 2.68
CA PRO A 181 -25.44 2.41 3.93
C PRO A 181 -26.44 1.25 3.99
N VAL A 182 -27.58 1.42 3.33
CA VAL A 182 -28.69 0.47 3.29
C VAL A 182 -29.43 0.62 1.96
N TYR A 183 -30.08 -0.46 1.53
CA TYR A 183 -30.84 -0.51 0.28
C TYR A 183 -31.80 0.68 0.11
N GLY A 184 -31.80 1.28 -1.07
CA GLY A 184 -32.65 2.42 -1.43
C GLY A 184 -32.26 3.75 -0.80
N ARG A 185 -31.18 3.82 -0.01
CA ARG A 185 -30.66 5.07 0.55
C ARG A 185 -29.34 5.43 -0.12
N LYS A 186 -29.28 6.64 -0.66
CA LYS A 186 -28.08 7.24 -1.28
C LYS A 186 -27.62 8.45 -0.47
N GLN A 187 -26.33 8.52 -0.19
CA GLN A 187 -25.69 9.63 0.55
C GLN A 187 -24.40 10.04 -0.15
N SER A 188 -24.05 11.32 -0.08
CA SER A 188 -22.78 11.81 -0.61
C SER A 188 -21.61 11.35 0.24
N LEU A 189 -20.46 11.20 -0.40
CA LEU A 189 -19.19 10.82 0.21
C LEU A 189 -18.07 11.67 -0.38
N ASP A 190 -17.08 12.01 0.44
CA ASP A 190 -15.82 12.57 -0.06
C ASP A 190 -14.95 11.43 -0.60
N VAL A 191 -14.47 11.60 -1.83
CA VAL A 191 -13.57 10.66 -2.50
C VAL A 191 -12.27 11.37 -2.79
N LEU A 192 -11.20 10.95 -2.12
CA LEU A 192 -9.86 11.39 -2.44
C LEU A 192 -9.44 10.73 -3.75
N HIS A 193 -9.04 11.55 -4.70
CA HIS A 193 -8.75 11.12 -6.06
C HIS A 193 -7.35 11.57 -6.47
N TYR A 194 -6.61 10.63 -7.07
CA TYR A 194 -5.30 10.88 -7.66
C TYR A 194 -5.35 10.56 -9.15
N CYS A 195 -4.76 11.42 -9.98
CA CYS A 195 -4.71 11.18 -11.42
C CYS A 195 -3.39 11.59 -12.07
N THR A 196 -3.00 10.87 -13.11
CA THR A 196 -1.85 11.20 -13.95
C THR A 196 -2.02 10.68 -15.37
N VAL A 197 -1.21 11.20 -16.28
CA VAL A 197 -0.94 10.59 -17.59
C VAL A 197 0.53 10.19 -17.57
N ALA A 198 0.81 8.90 -17.77
CA ALA A 198 2.16 8.37 -17.62
C ALA A 198 2.45 7.22 -18.59
N GLU A 199 3.71 7.15 -19.02
CA GLU A 199 4.26 5.98 -19.71
C GLU A 199 4.37 4.79 -18.75
N LEU A 200 3.93 3.62 -19.21
CA LEU A 200 3.99 2.37 -18.45
C LEU A 200 5.31 1.62 -18.66
N PRO A 201 5.78 0.86 -17.65
CA PRO A 201 5.15 0.63 -16.35
C PRO A 201 5.34 1.80 -15.37
N THR A 202 4.31 2.07 -14.57
CA THR A 202 4.38 3.06 -13.49
C THR A 202 3.75 2.53 -12.20
N GLU A 203 4.02 3.20 -11.09
CA GLU A 203 3.54 2.83 -9.76
C GLU A 203 3.07 4.05 -8.97
N PHE A 204 2.10 3.82 -8.08
CA PHE A 204 1.64 4.79 -7.10
C PHE A 204 1.63 4.13 -5.73
N VAL A 205 2.15 4.82 -4.71
CA VAL A 205 2.26 4.26 -3.36
C VAL A 205 1.60 5.17 -2.37
N THR A 206 0.69 4.59 -1.59
CA THR A 206 -0.12 5.26 -0.59
C THR A 206 0.09 4.60 0.77
N LEU A 207 0.40 5.40 1.80
CA LEU A 207 0.35 4.99 3.19
C LEU A 207 -0.98 5.46 3.80
N LEU A 208 -1.69 4.52 4.42
CA LEU A 208 -2.94 4.72 5.13
C LEU A 208 -2.66 4.53 6.62
N ALA A 209 -2.60 5.62 7.38
CA ALA A 209 -2.26 5.62 8.80
C ALA A 209 -3.46 6.15 9.63
N PRO A 210 -4.12 5.31 10.42
CA PRO A 210 -5.18 5.75 11.32
C PRO A 210 -4.70 6.78 12.33
N ILE A 211 -5.53 7.79 12.56
CA ILE A 211 -5.35 8.80 13.60
C ILE A 211 -6.23 8.42 14.78
N ALA A 212 -5.67 8.46 15.99
CA ALA A 212 -6.39 8.23 17.25
C ALA A 212 -6.00 9.26 18.33
N GLU A 213 -5.50 10.43 17.90
CA GLU A 213 -5.11 11.51 18.79
C GLU A 213 -5.50 12.88 18.19
N PRO A 214 -5.77 13.90 19.02
CA PRO A 214 -6.29 15.20 18.56
C PRO A 214 -5.30 16.03 17.74
N SER A 215 -4.00 15.71 17.82
CA SER A 215 -2.93 16.47 17.17
C SER A 215 -1.95 15.52 16.47
N PRO A 216 -2.37 14.86 15.38
CA PRO A 216 -1.55 13.90 14.68
C PRO A 216 -0.28 14.57 14.15
N LYS A 217 0.88 14.12 14.62
CA LYS A 217 2.18 14.72 14.26
C LYS A 217 2.48 14.52 12.77
N PRO A 218 3.10 15.46 12.05
CA PRO A 218 3.38 15.31 10.63
C PRO A 218 4.17 14.04 10.33
N GLY A 219 3.93 13.46 9.15
CA GLY A 219 4.70 12.33 8.65
C GLY A 219 4.83 12.42 7.14
N GLU A 220 5.87 11.82 6.62
CA GLU A 220 6.25 11.90 5.21
C GLU A 220 6.55 10.50 4.68
N LEU A 221 6.01 10.18 3.51
CA LEU A 221 6.37 8.99 2.76
C LEU A 221 7.27 9.42 1.59
N VAL A 222 8.47 8.85 1.51
CA VAL A 222 9.45 9.19 0.48
C VAL A 222 9.82 7.94 -0.31
N LYS A 223 9.89 8.07 -1.63
CA LYS A 223 10.49 7.05 -2.49
C LYS A 223 12.01 7.15 -2.41
N ILE A 224 12.66 6.02 -2.17
CA ILE A 224 14.12 5.96 -2.07
C ILE A 224 14.69 5.78 -3.48
N GLU A 225 15.51 6.74 -3.90
CA GLU A 225 16.23 6.64 -5.17
C GLU A 225 17.25 5.52 -5.10
N SER A 226 17.22 4.68 -6.11
CA SER A 226 18.28 3.71 -6.34
C SER A 226 19.41 4.41 -7.11
N SER A 227 20.65 4.12 -6.73
CA SER A 227 21.85 4.66 -7.39
C SER A 227 22.11 4.04 -8.77
N SER A 228 21.31 3.05 -9.19
CA SER A 228 21.52 2.28 -10.41
C SER A 228 20.19 1.88 -11.05
N ALA A 229 19.99 2.25 -12.32
CA ALA A 229 18.81 1.84 -13.10
C ALA A 229 18.66 0.31 -13.27
N LYS A 230 19.64 -0.49 -12.83
CA LYS A 230 19.61 -1.97 -12.85
C LYS A 230 19.18 -2.58 -11.51
N ASP A 231 18.83 -1.75 -10.53
CA ASP A 231 18.49 -2.26 -9.22
C ASP A 231 17.12 -2.95 -9.26
N PHE A 232 17.14 -4.21 -8.84
CA PHE A 232 15.97 -5.07 -8.80
C PHE A 232 15.07 -4.76 -7.61
N PHE A 233 15.00 -3.50 -7.13
CA PHE A 233 14.15 -3.15 -5.99
C PHE A 233 13.47 -1.78 -6.13
N ARG A 234 12.44 -1.56 -5.33
CA ARG A 234 11.83 -0.25 -5.06
C ARG A 234 11.72 -0.04 -3.55
N GLY A 235 12.33 1.02 -3.04
CA GLY A 235 12.35 1.33 -1.61
C GLY A 235 11.46 2.53 -1.28
N TYR A 236 10.85 2.50 -0.10
CA TYR A 236 10.06 3.59 0.47
C TYR A 236 10.43 3.75 1.94
N ARG A 237 10.38 5.00 2.42
CA ARG A 237 10.55 5.33 3.82
C ARG A 237 9.40 6.19 4.30
N TYR A 238 8.73 5.74 5.35
CA TYR A 238 7.80 6.54 6.12
C TYR A 238 8.49 7.04 7.39
N THR A 239 8.44 8.34 7.63
CA THR A 239 9.04 8.96 8.83
C THR A 239 8.06 9.90 9.49
N SER A 240 8.00 9.87 10.81
CA SER A 240 7.41 10.90 11.65
C SER A 240 8.41 11.30 12.75
N SER A 241 8.01 12.22 13.63
CA SER A 241 8.79 12.53 14.83
C SER A 241 8.90 11.36 15.81
N GLU A 242 8.02 10.37 15.71
CA GLU A 242 7.92 9.25 16.67
C GLU A 242 8.38 7.92 16.10
N GLU A 243 8.35 7.76 14.78
CA GLU A 243 8.62 6.46 14.17
C GLU A 243 9.30 6.58 12.82
N GLU A 244 9.94 5.49 12.42
CA GLU A 244 10.58 5.36 11.12
C GLU A 244 10.41 3.94 10.60
N HIS A 245 10.01 3.85 9.34
CA HIS A 245 9.64 2.61 8.69
C HIS A 245 10.20 2.60 7.27
N TRP A 246 10.85 1.51 6.92
CA TRP A 246 11.40 1.28 5.60
C TRP A 246 10.74 0.04 5.01
N MET A 247 10.36 0.15 3.74
CA MET A 247 9.69 -0.90 2.99
C MET A 247 10.39 -1.04 1.64
N VAL A 248 10.95 -2.20 1.35
CA VAL A 248 11.65 -2.51 0.10
C VAL A 248 10.95 -3.66 -0.60
N PHE A 249 10.54 -3.43 -1.84
CA PHE A 249 9.99 -4.43 -2.74
C PHE A 249 11.09 -4.88 -3.69
N GLY A 250 11.65 -6.06 -3.45
CA GLY A 250 12.68 -6.67 -4.27
C GLY A 250 12.12 -7.53 -5.41
N GLY A 251 12.93 -7.74 -6.43
CA GLY A 251 12.71 -8.72 -7.47
C GLY A 251 12.99 -10.10 -6.89
N GLN A 252 12.04 -11.00 -6.99
CA GLN A 252 12.13 -12.34 -6.41
C GLN A 252 13.46 -13.04 -6.75
N GLY A 253 14.24 -13.41 -5.72
CA GLY A 253 15.53 -14.09 -5.86
C GLY A 253 16.64 -13.24 -6.49
N LYS A 254 16.45 -11.94 -6.65
CA LYS A 254 17.48 -10.99 -7.08
C LYS A 254 18.08 -10.32 -5.86
N VAL A 255 19.39 -10.41 -5.73
CA VAL A 255 20.12 -9.70 -4.68
C VAL A 255 20.07 -8.20 -4.95
N TRP A 256 19.77 -7.44 -3.91
CA TRP A 256 19.77 -5.99 -3.91
C TRP A 256 20.40 -5.46 -2.62
N SER A 257 20.87 -4.21 -2.67
CA SER A 257 21.45 -3.52 -1.51
C SER A 257 20.86 -2.12 -1.39
N LEU A 258 20.62 -1.68 -0.16
CA LEU A 258 20.18 -0.33 0.18
C LEU A 258 20.85 0.14 1.48
N GLY A 259 21.77 1.09 1.36
CA GLY A 259 22.60 1.50 2.50
C GLY A 259 23.42 0.33 3.02
N LEU A 260 23.27 0.01 4.31
CA LEU A 260 23.92 -1.15 4.94
C LEU A 260 23.19 -2.48 4.69
N TRP A 261 21.96 -2.44 4.19
CA TRP A 261 21.13 -3.63 4.01
C TRP A 261 21.45 -4.32 2.70
N THR A 262 21.59 -5.65 2.72
CA THR A 262 21.67 -6.49 1.52
C THR A 262 20.78 -7.72 1.70
N SER A 263 20.00 -8.06 0.69
CA SER A 263 19.07 -9.19 0.75
C SER A 263 18.64 -9.62 -0.65
N ASP A 264 18.05 -10.81 -0.74
CA ASP A 264 17.30 -11.29 -1.90
C ASP A 264 15.78 -11.28 -1.69
N ALA A 265 15.31 -10.70 -0.59
CA ALA A 265 13.91 -10.68 -0.20
C ALA A 265 13.04 -10.03 -1.28
N GLU A 266 11.91 -10.65 -1.56
CA GLU A 266 10.87 -10.03 -2.39
C GLU A 266 10.21 -8.86 -1.66
N PHE A 267 10.12 -8.94 -0.33
CA PHE A 267 9.74 -7.82 0.51
C PHE A 267 10.60 -7.81 1.78
N LEU A 268 11.24 -6.67 2.05
CA LEU A 268 11.93 -6.41 3.31
C LEU A 268 11.33 -5.17 3.97
N TYR A 269 11.03 -5.27 5.25
CA TYR A 269 10.67 -4.14 6.08
C TYR A 269 11.61 -4.06 7.28
N TRP A 270 11.98 -2.85 7.67
CA TRP A 270 12.56 -2.58 8.97
C TRP A 270 12.04 -1.26 9.53
N GLY A 271 11.80 -1.20 10.83
CA GLY A 271 11.29 0.02 11.45
C GLY A 271 10.89 -0.15 12.91
N GLY A 272 10.46 0.94 13.52
CA GLY A 272 10.02 0.98 14.92
C GLY A 272 9.74 2.39 15.44
N GLU A 273 9.29 2.45 16.69
CA GLU A 273 9.08 3.72 17.41
C GLU A 273 10.38 4.17 18.06
N ARG A 274 10.62 5.47 18.08
CA ARG A 274 11.78 6.06 18.71
C ARG A 274 11.73 5.89 20.24
N ASP A 275 10.54 5.92 20.84
CA ASP A 275 10.37 6.01 22.30
C ASP A 275 10.36 4.66 23.04
N ASP A 276 9.81 3.59 22.44
CA ASP A 276 9.72 2.28 23.11
C ASP A 276 10.94 1.37 22.87
N GLY A 277 11.85 1.78 21.97
CA GLY A 277 13.02 0.99 21.57
C GLY A 277 12.69 -0.31 20.83
N CYS A 278 11.42 -0.56 20.50
CA CYS A 278 10.98 -1.73 19.79
C CYS A 278 11.33 -1.60 18.30
N ARG A 279 12.06 -2.58 17.78
CA ARG A 279 12.51 -2.64 16.40
C ARG A 279 12.06 -3.93 15.78
N ARG A 280 11.72 -3.86 14.50
CA ARG A 280 11.23 -5.00 13.73
C ARG A 280 11.98 -5.11 12.42
N VAL A 281 12.28 -6.34 12.03
CA VAL A 281 12.74 -6.70 10.69
C VAL A 281 11.83 -7.79 10.17
N ILE A 282 11.25 -7.60 8.99
CA ILE A 282 10.35 -8.56 8.34
C ILE A 282 10.91 -8.83 6.95
N ALA A 283 11.27 -10.08 6.67
CA ALA A 283 11.67 -10.53 5.35
C ALA A 283 10.67 -11.56 4.82
N CYS A 284 10.21 -11.38 3.58
CA CYS A 284 9.33 -12.31 2.90
C CYS A 284 9.99 -12.87 1.64
N ASN A 285 9.80 -14.16 1.38
CA ASN A 285 10.36 -14.89 0.24
C ASN A 285 11.86 -14.64 0.07
N SER A 286 12.63 -14.86 1.14
CA SER A 286 14.06 -14.53 1.22
C SER A 286 14.92 -15.71 1.66
N THR A 287 16.14 -15.81 1.17
CA THR A 287 17.16 -16.74 1.69
C THR A 287 18.09 -16.07 2.68
N PHE A 288 18.28 -14.75 2.64
CA PHE A 288 19.13 -14.05 3.61
C PHE A 288 18.81 -12.55 3.75
N VAL A 289 19.19 -12.00 4.91
CA VAL A 289 19.24 -10.56 5.18
C VAL A 289 20.55 -10.28 5.89
N GLU A 290 21.32 -9.36 5.33
CA GLU A 290 22.60 -8.88 5.86
C GLU A 290 22.51 -7.40 6.18
N ILE A 291 23.23 -6.99 7.23
CA ILE A 291 23.47 -5.59 7.54
C ILE A 291 24.96 -5.37 7.78
N GLY A 292 25.58 -4.46 7.02
CA GLY A 292 27.01 -4.19 7.13
C GLY A 292 27.90 -5.40 6.77
N GLY A 293 27.37 -6.34 5.99
CA GLY A 293 28.05 -7.61 5.66
C GLY A 293 27.92 -8.69 6.73
N GLU A 294 27.23 -8.44 7.84
CA GLU A 294 26.93 -9.44 8.86
C GLU A 294 25.52 -10.02 8.65
N ASN A 295 25.40 -11.35 8.71
CA ASN A 295 24.13 -12.05 8.52
C ASN A 295 23.21 -11.86 9.73
N VAL A 296 22.03 -11.27 9.49
CA VAL A 296 20.93 -11.19 10.46
C VAL A 296 20.09 -12.45 10.40
N PHE A 297 19.80 -12.90 9.18
CA PHE A 297 18.98 -14.05 8.86
C PHE A 297 19.61 -14.77 7.67
N SER A 298 19.70 -16.10 7.72
CA SER A 298 20.06 -16.93 6.56
C SER A 298 19.38 -18.29 6.59
N SER A 299 19.09 -18.81 5.40
CA SER A 299 18.46 -20.09 5.18
C SER A 299 18.93 -20.71 3.85
N ALA A 300 19.03 -22.04 3.81
CA ALA A 300 19.41 -22.75 2.59
C ALA A 300 18.34 -22.68 1.48
N LYS A 301 17.08 -22.36 1.85
CA LYS A 301 15.95 -22.19 0.94
C LYS A 301 15.19 -20.92 1.29
N SER A 302 14.48 -20.38 0.30
CA SER A 302 13.66 -19.18 0.50
C SER A 302 12.60 -19.47 1.56
N VAL A 303 12.58 -18.67 2.62
CA VAL A 303 11.56 -18.73 3.67
C VAL A 303 10.41 -17.82 3.29
N LEU A 304 9.18 -18.27 3.54
CA LEU A 304 7.98 -17.48 3.25
C LEU A 304 7.98 -16.19 4.07
N ARG A 305 8.28 -16.29 5.38
CA ARG A 305 8.46 -15.12 6.26
C ARG A 305 9.51 -15.39 7.34
N CYS A 306 10.27 -14.37 7.68
CA CYS A 306 11.04 -14.27 8.92
C CYS A 306 10.80 -12.90 9.53
N GLU A 307 10.33 -12.87 10.77
CA GLU A 307 10.04 -11.67 11.53
C GLU A 307 10.89 -11.69 12.79
N ILE A 308 11.69 -10.64 13.00
CA ILE A 308 12.53 -10.47 14.17
C ILE A 308 12.04 -9.23 14.91
N ILE A 309 11.63 -9.41 16.15
CA ILE A 309 11.13 -8.35 17.02
C ILE A 309 12.13 -8.17 18.16
N LYS A 310 12.72 -6.99 18.24
CA LYS A 310 13.67 -6.63 19.28
C LYS A 310 13.04 -5.58 20.17
N SER A 311 12.93 -5.85 21.46
CA SER A 311 12.61 -4.87 22.49
C SER A 311 13.82 -4.66 23.42
N ALA A 312 13.73 -3.67 24.33
CA ALA A 312 14.78 -3.39 25.29
C ALA A 312 15.19 -4.62 26.12
N GLN A 313 14.24 -5.51 26.45
CA GLN A 313 14.49 -6.67 27.31
C GLN A 313 14.63 -8.00 26.56
N ASN A 314 14.10 -8.13 25.34
CA ASN A 314 14.02 -9.43 24.65
C ASN A 314 14.20 -9.35 23.14
N SER A 315 14.47 -10.50 22.52
CA SER A 315 14.53 -10.69 21.07
C SER A 315 13.72 -11.93 20.68
N GLU A 316 12.64 -11.72 19.94
CA GLU A 316 11.75 -12.78 19.45
C GLU A 316 11.94 -12.98 17.95
N VAL A 317 11.81 -14.23 17.51
CA VAL A 317 11.97 -14.62 16.11
C VAL A 317 10.82 -15.51 15.73
N PHE A 318 10.08 -15.11 14.69
CA PHE A 318 8.97 -15.84 14.13
C PHE A 318 9.25 -16.12 12.66
N CYS A 319 9.55 -17.38 12.35
CA CYS A 319 9.86 -17.78 10.99
C CYS A 319 8.95 -18.92 10.53
N SER A 320 8.61 -18.92 9.25
CA SER A 320 7.88 -20.01 8.61
C SER A 320 8.68 -21.31 8.51
N ASP A 321 10.01 -21.22 8.64
CA ASP A 321 10.92 -22.38 8.65
C ASP A 321 11.70 -22.41 9.96
N GLN A 322 11.75 -23.59 10.60
CA GLN A 322 12.43 -23.82 11.86
C GLN A 322 13.95 -24.03 11.69
N GLY A 323 14.43 -24.29 10.47
CA GLY A 323 15.84 -24.53 10.15
C GLY A 323 16.68 -23.26 9.96
N VAL A 324 16.11 -22.09 10.29
CA VAL A 324 16.70 -20.79 10.03
C VAL A 324 17.75 -20.41 11.07
N VAL A 325 18.86 -19.84 10.60
CA VAL A 325 19.87 -19.25 11.47
C VAL A 325 19.60 -17.75 11.59
N VAL A 326 19.34 -17.30 12.82
CA VAL A 326 19.12 -15.87 13.14
C VAL A 326 20.13 -15.39 14.18
N MET A 327 20.85 -14.31 13.87
CA MET A 327 21.78 -13.67 14.79
C MET A 327 21.09 -12.55 15.56
N LYS A 328 20.51 -12.91 16.72
CA LYS A 328 19.66 -12.02 17.54
C LYS A 328 20.40 -10.81 18.14
N ASP A 329 21.72 -10.90 18.30
CA ASP A 329 22.54 -9.88 18.98
C ASP A 329 23.11 -8.82 18.02
N LEU A 330 22.85 -8.94 16.71
CA LEU A 330 23.31 -7.98 15.71
C LEU A 330 22.40 -6.75 15.65
N LEU A 331 21.09 -6.94 15.84
CA LEU A 331 20.09 -5.89 15.58
C LEU A 331 20.23 -4.67 16.50
N GLN A 332 20.60 -4.85 17.78
CA GLN A 332 20.78 -3.72 18.70
C GLN A 332 22.01 -2.88 18.30
N ARG A 333 23.16 -3.55 18.08
CA ARG A 333 24.41 -2.90 17.66
C ARG A 333 24.23 -2.12 16.38
N VAL A 334 23.58 -2.74 15.39
CA VAL A 334 23.33 -2.15 14.09
C VAL A 334 22.33 -1.01 14.16
N TRP A 335 21.28 -1.09 14.97
CA TRP A 335 20.33 0.02 15.08
C TRP A 335 20.93 1.24 15.76
N ASP A 336 21.72 1.03 16.82
CA ASP A 336 22.46 2.11 17.49
C ASP A 336 23.51 2.75 16.54
N GLU A 337 24.05 1.98 15.57
CA GLU A 337 24.96 2.46 14.51
C GLU A 337 24.24 3.09 13.30
N LEU A 338 22.95 2.80 13.09
CA LEU A 338 22.11 3.39 12.04
C LEU A 338 21.58 4.78 12.43
N GLU A 339 21.42 5.07 13.73
CA GLU A 339 20.91 6.37 14.21
C GLU A 339 21.78 7.61 13.89
N PRO A 340 23.13 7.56 13.86
CA PRO A 340 23.93 8.76 13.57
C PRO A 340 24.05 9.10 12.08
N THR A 341 23.78 8.17 11.16
CA THR A 341 24.21 8.31 9.75
C THR A 341 23.12 8.73 8.77
N LEU A 342 21.86 8.83 9.17
CA LEU A 342 20.76 9.30 8.30
C LEU A 342 20.31 10.75 8.57
N THR A 343 20.85 11.41 9.60
CA THR A 343 20.56 12.82 9.93
C THR A 343 21.47 13.82 9.22
N THR A 344 22.52 13.38 8.52
CA THR A 344 23.45 14.27 7.79
C THR A 344 23.82 13.67 6.44
N GLY A 345 23.10 14.03 5.36
CA GLY A 345 23.42 13.43 4.07
C GLY A 345 22.69 13.84 2.80
N PHE A 346 21.85 14.88 2.76
CA PHE A 346 21.51 15.56 1.50
C PHE A 346 21.49 17.06 1.74
N GLY A 347 22.70 17.63 1.82
CA GLY A 347 22.89 19.08 1.81
C GLY A 347 22.37 19.64 0.49
N SER A 348 21.45 20.60 0.59
CA SER A 348 21.05 21.48 -0.49
C SER A 348 22.29 22.06 -1.16
N GLY A 349 22.52 21.64 -2.41
CA GLY A 349 23.45 22.32 -3.29
C GLY A 349 22.96 23.75 -3.50
N LYS A 350 23.64 24.70 -2.86
CA LYS A 350 23.51 26.13 -3.14
C LYS A 350 23.73 26.35 -4.64
N ALA A 351 22.68 26.80 -5.34
CA ALA A 351 22.85 27.48 -6.60
C ALA A 351 23.64 28.77 -6.33
N GLY A 352 24.85 28.83 -6.86
CA GLY A 352 25.71 30.01 -6.84
C GLY A 352 25.70 30.68 -8.20
N LEU A 353 25.45 31.99 -8.15
CA LEU A 353 25.47 33.03 -9.20
C LEU A 353 24.24 33.13 -10.11
#